data_AF-A0A923WKW8-F1
#
_entry.id   AF-A0A923WKW8-F1
#
_cell.length_a   1.000
_cell.length_b   1.000
_cell.length_c   1.000
_cell.angle_alpha   90.00
_cell.angle_beta   90.00
_cell.angle_gamma   90.00
#
_symmetry.space_group_name_H-M   'P 1'
#
loop_
_entity.id
_entity.type
_entity.pdbx_description
1 polymer ?
#
loop_
_entity_poly.entity_id
_entity_poly.type
_entity_poly.pdbx_seq_one_letter_code
_entity_poly.pdbx_strand_id
1 'polypeptide(L)'
;NIASSVIMITAQRLTRRLCTCKQPVEISRAILLAAGFRAEELEGDWKPYGPVGCERCLGGGYKGRVGIYQIMPITAAIEKIILAHGNAMEIAAQSELEGVKSLRRSGLIKVKQGLTSLEEVLGCTNE
;
A
#
# COMPACT_ATOMS: atom_id res chain seq x y z
N ASN A 1 15.88 22.04 14.60
CA ASN A 1 14.81 21.61 15.52
C ASN A 1 13.69 20.95 14.71
N ILE A 2 13.91 19.72 14.23
CA ILE A 2 12.94 19.01 13.36
C ILE A 2 11.89 18.30 14.23
N ALA A 3 12.33 17.70 15.34
CA ALA A 3 11.51 16.92 16.24
C ALA A 3 10.31 17.72 16.81
N SER A 4 10.51 18.99 17.16
CA SER A 4 9.45 19.83 17.75
C SER A 4 8.64 20.63 16.73
N SER A 5 8.89 20.51 15.42
CA SER A 5 8.23 21.30 14.37
C SER A 5 7.46 20.46 13.37
N VAL A 6 7.80 19.18 13.23
CA VAL A 6 7.10 18.25 12.34
C VAL A 6 6.13 17.42 13.17
N ILE A 7 4.83 17.52 12.88
CA ILE A 7 3.78 16.73 13.56
C ILE A 7 3.45 15.42 12.83
N MET A 8 3.73 15.37 11.52
CA MET A 8 3.39 14.24 10.66
C MET A 8 4.23 14.26 9.39
N ILE A 9 4.65 13.08 8.94
CA ILE A 9 5.28 12.86 7.65
C ILE A 9 4.35 11.96 6.83
N THR A 10 4.12 12.34 5.58
CA THR A 10 3.36 11.53 4.63
C THR A 10 4.25 11.13 3.47
N ALA A 11 4.15 9.86 3.08
CA ALA A 11 4.72 9.35 1.84
C ALA A 11 3.57 8.87 0.94
N GLN A 12 3.70 9.11 -0.37
CA GLN A 12 2.65 8.74 -1.32
C GLN A 12 3.19 8.16 -2.63
N ARG A 13 2.35 7.32 -3.23
CA ARG A 13 2.48 6.79 -4.59
C ARG A 13 1.12 6.85 -5.29
N LEU A 14 1.14 6.96 -6.61
CA LEU A 14 -0.06 6.89 -7.45
C LEU A 14 -0.02 5.61 -8.26
N THR A 15 -1.05 4.79 -8.12
CA THR A 15 -1.27 3.61 -8.97
C THR A 15 -2.42 3.90 -9.93
N ARG A 16 -2.45 3.17 -11.05
CA ARG A 16 -3.59 3.15 -11.97
C ARG A 16 -4.77 2.49 -11.28
N ARG A 17 -5.95 3.09 -11.45
CA ARG A 17 -7.21 2.53 -10.92
C ARG A 17 -7.79 1.56 -11.94
N LEU A 18 -8.18 0.38 -11.49
CA LEU A 18 -8.85 -0.61 -12.35
C LEU A 18 -10.12 -0.01 -12.96
N CYS A 19 -10.32 -0.26 -14.25
CA CYS A 19 -11.55 0.11 -14.92
C CYS A 19 -12.74 -0.68 -14.32
N THR A 20 -13.95 -0.19 -14.53
CA THR A 20 -15.18 -0.91 -14.16
C THR A 20 -15.39 -2.21 -14.95
N CYS A 21 -14.63 -2.45 -16.02
CA CYS A 21 -14.61 -3.74 -16.72
C CYS A 21 -13.72 -4.81 -16.06
N LYS A 22 -13.09 -4.50 -14.91
CA LYS A 22 -12.26 -5.44 -14.15
C LYS A 22 -12.97 -6.77 -13.90
N GLN A 23 -12.21 -7.86 -13.86
CA GLN A 23 -12.70 -9.20 -13.56
C GLN A 23 -11.84 -9.86 -12.47
N PRO A 24 -12.39 -10.81 -11.69
CA PRO A 24 -11.60 -11.63 -10.80
C PRO A 24 -10.49 -12.35 -11.57
N VAL A 25 -9.29 -12.40 -11.02
CA VAL A 25 -8.15 -13.12 -11.59
C VAL A 25 -7.61 -14.14 -10.60
N GLU A 26 -7.21 -15.29 -11.12
CA GLU A 26 -6.56 -16.33 -10.31
C GLU A 26 -5.10 -15.95 -10.06
N ILE A 27 -4.76 -15.73 -8.80
CA ILE A 27 -3.38 -15.53 -8.35
C ILE A 27 -3.14 -16.53 -7.22
N SER A 28 -2.02 -17.25 -7.30
CA SER A 28 -1.71 -18.27 -6.30
C SER A 28 -1.59 -17.66 -4.90
N ARG A 29 -2.06 -18.39 -3.89
CA ARG A 29 -1.94 -17.98 -2.48
C ARG A 29 -0.49 -17.67 -2.11
N ALA A 30 0.48 -18.42 -2.65
CA ALA A 30 1.89 -18.19 -2.44
C ALA A 30 2.35 -16.80 -2.93
N ILE A 31 1.92 -16.37 -4.12
CA ILE A 31 2.23 -15.02 -4.64
C ILE A 31 1.59 -13.94 -3.78
N LEU A 32 0.35 -14.13 -3.34
CA LEU A 32 -0.35 -13.16 -2.50
C LEU A 32 0.33 -13.00 -1.13
N LEU A 33 0.75 -14.09 -0.51
CA LEU A 33 1.53 -14.06 0.74
C LEU A 33 2.88 -13.39 0.53
N ALA A 34 3.61 -13.74 -0.54
CA ALA A 34 4.89 -13.12 -0.89
C ALA A 34 4.75 -11.61 -1.19
N ALA A 35 3.60 -11.17 -1.68
CA ALA A 35 3.32 -9.75 -1.90
C ALA A 35 3.08 -8.97 -0.59
N GLY A 36 2.82 -9.64 0.53
CA GLY A 36 2.60 -9.03 1.85
C GLY A 36 1.15 -9.13 2.38
N PHE A 37 0.28 -9.95 1.77
CA PHE A 37 -1.02 -10.27 2.39
C PHE A 37 -0.81 -11.18 3.60
N ARG A 38 -1.63 -10.99 4.64
CA ARG A 38 -1.66 -11.91 5.79
C ARG A 38 -2.59 -13.10 5.49
N ALA A 39 -2.31 -14.26 6.08
CA ALA A 39 -3.03 -15.50 5.76
C ALA A 39 -4.54 -15.39 6.03
N GLU A 40 -4.91 -14.66 7.08
CA GLU A 40 -6.30 -14.43 7.51
C GLU A 40 -7.04 -13.52 6.52
N GLU A 41 -6.30 -12.73 5.74
CA GLU A 41 -6.87 -11.86 4.71
C GLU A 41 -7.20 -12.61 3.43
N LEU A 42 -6.69 -13.83 3.29
CA LEU A 42 -6.85 -14.70 2.14
C LEU A 42 -7.76 -15.90 2.47
N GLU A 43 -8.49 -15.83 3.58
CA GLU A 43 -9.52 -16.82 3.92
C GLU A 43 -10.76 -16.63 3.03
N GLY A 44 -11.41 -17.74 2.69
CA GLY A 44 -12.59 -17.76 1.83
C GLY A 44 -12.27 -17.83 0.33
N ASP A 45 -13.23 -17.39 -0.48
CA ASP A 45 -13.22 -17.43 -1.94
C ASP A 45 -12.83 -16.08 -2.58
N TRP A 46 -12.30 -15.15 -1.80
CA TRP A 46 -11.89 -13.84 -2.29
C TRP A 46 -10.81 -13.98 -3.37
N LYS A 47 -11.01 -13.26 -4.48
CA LYS A 47 -10.06 -13.17 -5.59
C LYS A 47 -9.73 -11.70 -5.88
N PRO A 48 -8.46 -11.37 -6.14
CA PRO A 48 -8.09 -10.04 -6.60
C PRO A 48 -8.72 -9.77 -7.98
N TYR A 49 -8.92 -8.48 -8.27
CA TYR A 49 -9.37 -8.06 -9.59
C TYR A 49 -8.18 -7.69 -10.49
N GLY A 50 -8.30 -7.97 -11.78
CA GLY A 50 -7.33 -7.63 -12.81
C GLY A 50 -7.93 -6.82 -13.97
N PRO A 51 -7.06 -6.21 -14.81
CA PRO A 51 -7.48 -5.48 -16.00
C PRO A 51 -7.97 -6.44 -17.10
N VAL A 52 -9.00 -6.04 -17.83
CA VAL A 52 -9.48 -6.76 -19.03
C VAL A 52 -9.40 -5.88 -20.28
N GLY A 53 -9.90 -4.65 -20.19
CA GLY A 53 -9.98 -3.73 -21.32
C GLY A 53 -11.41 -3.58 -21.86
N CYS A 54 -11.79 -2.36 -22.19
CA CYS A 54 -13.05 -2.01 -22.86
C CYS A 54 -12.89 -0.63 -23.50
N GLU A 55 -13.89 -0.17 -24.26
CA GLU A 55 -13.90 1.15 -24.87
C GLU A 55 -13.71 2.29 -23.86
N ARG A 56 -14.32 2.18 -22.66
CA ARG A 56 -14.23 3.22 -21.63
C ARG A 56 -12.81 3.49 -21.13
N CYS A 57 -11.93 2.51 -21.21
CA CYS A 57 -10.52 2.61 -20.83
C CYS A 57 -9.58 2.46 -22.05
N LEU A 58 -10.10 2.60 -23.27
CA LEU A 58 -9.33 2.48 -24.51
C LEU A 58 -8.52 1.17 -24.59
N GLY A 59 -9.13 0.07 -24.13
CA GLY A 59 -8.50 -1.26 -24.10
C GLY A 59 -7.47 -1.48 -22.98
N GLY A 60 -7.02 -0.45 -22.25
CA GLY A 60 -5.93 -0.59 -21.28
C GLY A 60 -6.30 -1.23 -19.94
N GLY A 61 -7.59 -1.45 -19.64
CA GLY A 61 -8.07 -2.07 -18.40
C GLY A 61 -8.00 -1.19 -17.14
N TYR A 62 -7.47 0.03 -17.26
CA TYR A 62 -7.36 1.01 -16.17
C TYR A 62 -8.00 2.36 -16.56
N LYS A 63 -8.64 3.04 -15.59
CA LYS A 63 -9.20 4.38 -15.79
C LYS A 63 -9.09 5.21 -14.51
N GLY A 64 -8.28 6.27 -14.56
CA GLY A 64 -7.98 7.11 -13.42
C GLY A 64 -6.83 6.56 -12.56
N ARG A 65 -6.61 7.18 -11.40
CA ARG A 65 -5.54 6.83 -10.46
C ARG A 65 -6.10 6.68 -9.04
N VAL A 66 -5.41 5.93 -8.20
CA VAL A 66 -5.68 5.82 -6.77
C VAL A 66 -4.39 6.07 -5.98
N GLY A 67 -4.51 6.93 -4.97
CA GLY A 67 -3.40 7.24 -4.07
C GLY A 67 -3.20 6.14 -3.04
N ILE A 68 -1.94 5.81 -2.81
CA ILE A 68 -1.47 4.95 -1.73
C ILE A 68 -0.68 5.84 -0.79
N TYR A 69 -1.01 5.79 0.50
CA TYR A 69 -0.49 6.69 1.50
C TYR A 69 0.11 5.90 2.66
N GLN A 70 1.27 6.35 3.11
CA GLN A 70 1.83 6.03 4.40
C GLN A 70 1.81 7.33 5.21
N ILE A 71 1.14 7.29 6.37
CA ILE A 71 0.92 8.45 7.22
C ILE A 71 1.56 8.14 8.55
N MET A 72 2.65 8.83 8.86
CA MET A 72 3.48 8.61 10.04
C MET A 72 3.44 9.85 10.93
N PRO A 73 2.60 9.87 11.98
CA PRO A 73 2.64 10.93 12.99
C PRO A 73 3.99 10.94 13.72
N ILE A 74 4.47 12.11 14.11
CA ILE A 74 5.63 12.22 15.01
C ILE A 74 5.12 12.10 16.43
N THR A 75 5.09 10.87 16.95
CA THR A 75 4.72 10.58 18.34
C THR A 75 5.87 10.90 19.29
N ALA A 76 5.60 10.97 20.58
CA ALA A 76 6.64 11.16 21.59
C ALA A 76 7.73 10.08 21.56
N ALA A 77 7.41 8.85 21.10
CA ALA A 77 8.40 7.79 20.96
C ALA A 77 9.31 8.04 19.75
N ILE A 78 8.74 8.40 18.60
CA ILE A 78 9.50 8.79 17.40
C ILE A 78 10.34 10.04 17.68
N GLU A 79 9.80 11.03 18.40
CA GLU A 79 10.52 12.24 18.80
C GLU A 79 11.77 11.90 19.62
N LYS A 80 11.66 10.99 20.59
CA LYS A 80 12.80 10.51 21.37
C LYS A 80 13.89 9.87 20.50
N ILE A 81 13.50 9.05 19.52
CA ILE A 81 14.45 8.44 18.58
C ILE A 81 15.18 9.52 17.78
N ILE A 82 14.46 10.52 17.27
CA ILE A 82 15.04 11.65 16.52
C ILE A 82 16.03 12.44 17.39
N LEU A 83 15.64 12.78 18.63
CA LEU A 83 16.48 13.53 19.57
C LEU A 83 17.73 12.73 20.00
N ALA A 84 17.64 11.40 20.00
CA ALA A 84 18.76 10.50 20.23
C ALA A 84 19.65 10.26 18.99
N HIS A 85 19.40 10.95 17.87
CA HIS A 85 20.07 10.73 16.58
C HIS A 85 19.91 9.30 16.03
N GLY A 86 18.79 8.66 16.31
CA GLY A 86 18.45 7.35 15.78
C GLY A 86 18.32 7.35 14.25
N ASN A 87 18.52 6.19 13.65
CA ASN A 87 18.50 5.99 12.21
C ASN A 87 17.08 5.69 11.67
N ALA A 88 16.96 5.65 10.34
CA ALA A 88 15.69 5.43 9.67
C ALA A 88 15.05 4.06 9.97
N MET A 89 15.85 3.01 10.25
CA MET A 89 15.33 1.69 10.60
C MET A 89 14.69 1.69 11.99
N GLU A 90 15.26 2.41 12.95
CA GLU A 90 14.69 2.55 14.29
C GLU A 90 13.33 3.28 14.25
N ILE A 91 13.26 4.35 13.46
CA ILE A 91 12.01 5.09 13.21
C ILE A 91 10.98 4.19 12.50
N ALA A 92 11.39 3.41 11.50
CA ALA A 92 10.51 2.51 10.77
C ALA A 92 9.93 1.42 11.68
N ALA A 93 10.78 0.79 12.51
CA ALA A 93 10.36 -0.23 13.47
C ALA A 93 9.37 0.34 14.50
N GLN A 94 9.65 1.52 15.05
CA GLN A 94 8.73 2.18 15.98
C GLN A 94 7.39 2.55 15.31
N SER A 95 7.43 3.00 14.06
CA SER A 95 6.23 3.34 13.30
C SER A 95 5.37 2.11 13.02
N GLU A 96 6.00 0.98 12.70
CA GLU A 96 5.31 -0.30 12.50
C GLU A 96 4.64 -0.78 13.80
N LEU A 97 5.34 -0.67 14.94
CA LEU A 97 4.77 -0.97 16.27
C LEU A 97 3.56 -0.11 16.59
N GLU A 98 3.56 1.16 16.15
CA GLU A 98 2.44 2.09 16.30
C GLU A 98 1.32 1.89 15.25
N GLY A 99 1.46 0.88 14.38
CA GLY A 99 0.45 0.52 13.39
C GLY A 99 0.43 1.40 12.14
N VAL A 100 1.49 2.16 11.89
CA VAL A 100 1.68 2.90 10.64
C VAL A 100 1.80 1.89 9.49
N LYS A 101 0.89 1.99 8.53
CA LYS A 101 0.90 1.10 7.36
C LYS A 101 1.95 1.56 6.37
N SER A 102 2.80 0.63 5.92
CA SER A 102 3.71 0.87 4.78
C SER A 102 2.94 1.19 3.50
N LEU A 103 3.61 1.77 2.51
CA LEU A 103 3.03 1.96 1.18
C LEU A 103 2.54 0.63 0.59
N ARG A 104 3.32 -0.47 0.69
CA ARG A 104 2.88 -1.79 0.23
C ARG A 104 1.60 -2.21 0.93
N ARG A 105 1.56 -2.16 2.26
CA ARG A 105 0.39 -2.56 3.05
C ARG A 105 -0.85 -1.76 2.69
N SER A 106 -0.72 -0.44 2.58
CA SER A 106 -1.79 0.46 2.12
C SER A 106 -2.24 0.13 0.69
N GLY A 107 -1.32 -0.24 -0.20
CA GLY A 107 -1.62 -0.68 -1.56
C GLY A 107 -2.40 -2.00 -1.60
N LEU A 108 -1.99 -3.01 -0.83
CA LEU A 108 -2.67 -4.30 -0.76
C LEU A 108 -4.11 -4.17 -0.25
N ILE A 109 -4.38 -3.24 0.67
CA ILE A 109 -5.76 -2.91 1.08
C ILE A 109 -6.57 -2.38 -0.12
N LYS A 110 -5.98 -1.57 -1.00
CA LYS A 110 -6.64 -1.09 -2.23
C LYS A 110 -6.86 -2.22 -3.25
N VAL A 111 -5.96 -3.20 -3.32
CA VAL A 111 -6.14 -4.42 -4.13
C VAL A 111 -7.31 -5.24 -3.58
N LYS A 112 -7.39 -5.42 -2.26
CA LYS A 112 -8.51 -6.12 -1.61
C LYS A 112 -9.87 -5.46 -1.88
N GLN A 113 -9.88 -4.13 -1.96
CA GLN A 113 -11.05 -3.33 -2.36
C GLN A 113 -11.33 -3.35 -3.87
N GLY A 114 -10.48 -4.00 -4.68
CA GLY A 114 -10.58 -4.05 -6.13
C GLY A 114 -10.41 -2.68 -6.81
N LEU A 115 -9.68 -1.75 -6.19
CA LEU A 115 -9.46 -0.41 -6.74
C LEU A 115 -8.25 -0.36 -7.67
N THR A 116 -7.24 -1.18 -7.43
CA THR A 116 -6.05 -1.33 -8.28
C THR A 116 -5.68 -2.81 -8.36
N SER A 117 -4.74 -3.16 -9.24
CA SER A 117 -4.26 -4.54 -9.40
C SER A 117 -3.07 -4.82 -8.48
N LEU A 118 -2.79 -6.11 -8.26
CA LEU A 118 -1.58 -6.52 -7.54
C LEU A 118 -0.31 -6.03 -8.24
N GLU A 119 -0.28 -6.15 -9.57
CA GLU A 119 0.82 -5.69 -10.43
C GLU A 119 1.15 -4.21 -10.23
N GLU A 120 0.13 -3.35 -10.20
CA GLU A 120 0.31 -1.91 -9.98
C GLU A 120 0.93 -1.60 -8.62
N VAL A 121 0.48 -2.30 -7.57
CA VAL A 121 1.03 -2.10 -6.22
C VAL A 121 2.47 -2.56 -6.16
N LEU A 122 2.79 -3.74 -6.69
CA LEU A 122 4.16 -4.26 -6.73
C LEU A 122 5.09 -3.33 -7.53
N GLY A 123 4.64 -2.81 -8.67
CA GLY A 123 5.43 -1.90 -9.50
C GLY A 123 5.65 -0.51 -8.88
N CYS A 124 4.76 -0.04 -8.01
CA CYS A 124 4.84 1.30 -7.42
C CYS A 124 5.44 1.34 -6.01
N THR A 125 5.67 0.19 -5.37
CA THR A 125 6.13 0.12 -3.98
C THR A 125 7.35 -0.78 -3.86
N ASN A 126 8.41 -0.23 -3.26
CA ASN A 126 9.66 -0.94 -3.04
C ASN A 126 9.61 -1.59 -1.64
N GLU A 127 9.63 -2.91 -1.63
CA GLU A 127 10.01 -3.76 -0.50
C GLU A 127 10.99 -4.80 -1.02
#